data_AF-A0A233HGS1-F1
#
_entry.id   AF-A0A233HGS1-F1
#
_cell.length_a   1.000
_cell.length_b   1.000
_cell.length_c   1.000
_cell.angle_alpha   90.00
_cell.angle_beta   90.00
_cell.angle_gamma   90.00
#
_symmetry.space_group_name_H-M   'P 1'
#
loop_
_entity.id
_entity.type
_entity.pdbx_description
1 polymer ?
#
loop_
_entity_poly.entity_id
_entity_poly.type
_entity_poly.pdbx_seq_one_letter_code
_entity_poly.pdbx_strand_id
1 'polypeptide(L)'
;MKIEVFRKNAWVQDTPNVGELCRITHPTGHVIETTYQGEHVASDVPELIPVVITSVQGASTVSSDFTKITVTEGSTIMVSGTLAISDKTFVTPIEQENISTGEVSTLYKEIAVIDGAFSVELTLPVGKYRITQELMNAELPQPAFSLESIEIYITI
;
A
#
# COMPACT_ATOMS: atom_id res chain seq x y z
N MET A 1 -16.09 14.39 1.31
CA MET A 1 -15.53 14.92 2.57
C MET A 1 -16.61 15.75 3.25
N LYS A 2 -16.92 15.47 4.52
CA LYS A 2 -17.92 16.19 5.31
C LYS A 2 -17.20 16.85 6.49
N ILE A 3 -17.45 18.13 6.74
CA ILE A 3 -16.89 18.86 7.89
C ILE A 3 -18.06 19.26 8.80
N GLU A 4 -17.94 18.96 10.09
CA GLU A 4 -18.88 19.37 11.13
C GLU A 4 -18.12 20.17 12.20
N VAL A 5 -18.68 21.28 12.65
CA VAL A 5 -18.09 22.16 13.66
C VAL A 5 -18.80 21.96 14.99
N PHE A 6 -18.06 21.90 16.08
CA PHE A 6 -18.65 21.78 17.42
C PHE A 6 -19.10 23.16 17.91
N ARG A 7 -20.41 23.44 17.90
CA ARG A 7 -20.99 24.69 18.37
C ARG A 7 -22.22 24.42 19.22
N LYS A 8 -22.38 25.17 20.32
CA LYS A 8 -23.54 25.07 21.23
C LYS A 8 -23.81 23.61 21.68
N ASN A 9 -22.76 22.87 22.03
CA ASN A 9 -22.81 21.46 22.44
C ASN A 9 -23.32 20.46 21.38
N ALA A 10 -23.28 20.81 20.09
CA ALA A 10 -23.65 19.91 19.01
C ALA A 10 -22.67 20.01 17.82
N TRP A 11 -22.59 18.93 17.05
CA TRP A 11 -21.91 18.91 15.77
C TRP A 11 -22.85 19.44 14.69
N VAL A 12 -22.42 20.48 13.98
CA VAL A 12 -23.21 21.12 12.93
C VAL A 12 -22.37 21.20 11.67
N GLN A 13 -22.92 20.76 10.53
CA GLN A 13 -22.25 20.93 9.24
C GLN A 13 -22.29 22.40 8.82
N ASP A 14 -21.16 23.08 8.94
CA ASP A 14 -21.00 24.49 8.62
C ASP A 14 -19.53 24.80 8.24
N THR A 15 -19.27 26.01 7.76
CA THR A 15 -17.92 26.48 7.45
C THR A 15 -17.17 26.75 8.76
N PRO A 16 -16.00 26.12 8.98
CA PRO A 16 -15.23 26.33 10.19
C PRO A 16 -14.45 27.65 10.18
N ASN A 17 -14.31 28.26 11.34
CA ASN A 17 -13.41 29.39 11.60
C ASN A 17 -12.14 28.89 12.28
N VAL A 18 -11.04 29.62 12.07
CA VAL A 18 -9.74 29.30 12.68
C VAL A 18 -9.89 29.21 14.21
N GLY A 19 -9.41 28.12 14.79
CA GLY A 19 -9.51 27.82 16.22
C GLY A 19 -10.75 27.00 16.61
N GLU A 20 -11.67 26.70 15.69
CA GLU A 20 -12.85 25.90 16.02
C GLU A 20 -12.57 24.39 15.98
N LEU A 21 -13.13 23.66 16.94
CA LEU A 21 -13.10 22.19 16.94
C LEU A 21 -14.00 21.66 15.83
N CYS A 22 -13.41 20.86 14.95
CA CYS A 22 -14.04 20.32 13.76
C CYS A 22 -13.92 18.80 13.74
N ARG A 23 -14.94 18.14 13.19
CA ARG A 23 -14.97 16.73 12.87
C ARG A 23 -15.00 16.60 11.36
N ILE A 24 -14.01 15.93 10.79
CA ILE A 24 -13.85 15.75 9.34
C ILE A 24 -14.06 14.28 9.02
N THR A 25 -15.07 13.98 8.20
CA THR A 25 -15.32 12.64 7.66
C THR A 25 -14.81 12.55 6.23
N HIS A 26 -13.81 11.70 6.03
CA HIS A 26 -13.23 11.40 4.73
C HIS A 26 -14.13 10.45 3.91
N PRO A 27 -14.01 10.43 2.57
CA PRO A 27 -14.75 9.47 1.72
C PRO A 27 -14.52 8.00 2.10
N THR A 28 -13.38 7.69 2.72
CA THR A 28 -13.01 6.36 3.24
C THR A 28 -13.77 5.97 4.52
N GLY A 29 -14.58 6.86 5.08
CA GLY A 29 -15.27 6.65 6.35
C GLY A 29 -14.46 7.01 7.59
N HIS A 30 -13.17 7.38 7.44
CA HIS A 30 -12.34 7.84 8.55
C HIS A 30 -12.84 9.19 9.08
N VAL A 31 -12.98 9.31 10.40
CA VAL A 31 -13.40 10.52 11.10
C VAL A 31 -12.28 11.01 11.99
N ILE A 32 -11.83 12.25 11.78
CA ILE A 32 -10.84 12.92 12.64
C ILE A 32 -11.49 14.10 13.36
N GLU A 33 -11.08 14.36 14.60
CA GLU A 33 -11.43 15.56 15.34
C GLU A 33 -10.19 16.43 15.51
N THR A 34 -10.25 17.65 14.99
CA THR A 34 -9.10 18.56 14.95
C THR A 34 -9.53 20.01 15.10
N THR A 35 -8.61 20.87 15.53
CA THR A 35 -8.86 22.32 15.58
C THR A 35 -8.56 22.92 14.21
N TYR A 36 -9.52 23.59 13.58
CA TYR A 36 -9.34 24.16 12.26
C TYR A 36 -8.30 25.29 12.29
N GLN A 37 -7.25 25.21 11.47
CA GLN A 37 -6.15 26.18 11.44
C GLN A 37 -6.23 27.17 10.25
N GLY A 38 -7.36 27.22 9.52
CA GLY A 38 -7.51 28.06 8.31
C GLY A 38 -7.17 27.29 7.03
N GLU A 39 -6.92 27.98 5.92
CA GLU A 39 -6.45 27.44 4.63
C GLU A 39 -5.03 26.84 4.71
N HIS A 40 -4.79 26.03 5.74
CA HIS A 40 -4.01 24.82 5.62
C HIS A 40 -5.00 23.70 5.90
N VAL A 41 -5.78 23.33 4.88
CA VAL A 41 -6.30 21.96 4.79
C VAL A 41 -5.09 21.06 4.56
N ALA A 42 -4.28 20.90 5.61
CA ALA A 42 -3.46 19.72 5.77
C ALA A 42 -4.48 18.59 5.77
N SER A 43 -4.65 18.01 4.59
CA SER A 43 -5.40 16.79 4.43
C SER A 43 -4.66 15.81 5.32
N ASP A 44 -5.21 15.51 6.50
CA ASP A 44 -4.75 14.44 7.41
C ASP A 44 -4.99 13.05 6.78
N VAL A 45 -5.00 12.97 5.44
CA VAL A 45 -4.71 11.76 4.72
C VAL A 45 -3.19 11.63 4.83
N PRO A 46 -2.65 10.65 5.58
CA PRO A 46 -1.22 10.45 5.62
C PRO A 46 -0.72 10.34 4.17
N GLU A 47 0.25 11.21 3.82
CA GLU A 47 0.89 11.15 2.52
C GLU A 47 1.60 9.80 2.42
N LEU A 48 1.00 8.90 1.64
CA LEU A 48 1.51 7.54 1.50
C LEU A 48 2.78 7.57 0.65
N ILE A 49 3.87 7.03 1.19
CA ILE A 49 5.16 6.96 0.53
C ILE A 49 5.06 5.95 -0.63
N PRO A 50 5.31 6.35 -1.88
CA PRO A 50 5.15 5.46 -3.02
C PRO A 50 6.23 4.37 -3.05
N VAL A 51 5.79 3.13 -3.25
CA VAL A 51 6.63 1.99 -3.60
C VAL A 51 6.70 1.94 -5.11
N VAL A 52 7.90 2.09 -5.67
CA VAL A 52 8.10 2.13 -7.12
C VAL A 52 8.94 0.93 -7.55
N ILE A 53 8.36 0.04 -8.36
CA ILE A 53 9.12 -1.04 -8.99
C ILE A 53 9.89 -0.47 -10.18
N THR A 54 11.19 -0.72 -10.23
CA THR A 54 12.07 -0.20 -11.30
C THR A 54 12.61 -1.29 -12.20
N SER A 55 12.63 -2.54 -11.73
CA SER A 55 13.21 -3.68 -12.46
C SER A 55 12.61 -5.00 -11.99
N VAL A 56 12.37 -5.90 -12.94
CA VAL A 56 12.07 -7.30 -12.69
C VAL A 56 12.98 -8.14 -13.59
N GLN A 57 13.77 -9.03 -12.99
CA GLN A 57 14.68 -9.94 -13.70
C GLN A 57 14.24 -11.39 -13.48
N GLY A 58 14.54 -12.26 -14.46
CA GLY A 58 14.18 -13.69 -14.40
C GLY A 58 12.74 -14.02 -14.79
N ALA A 59 11.91 -13.01 -15.07
CA ALA A 59 10.54 -13.19 -15.56
C ALA A 59 10.51 -13.46 -17.07
N SER A 60 9.52 -14.23 -17.51
CA SER A 60 9.26 -14.56 -18.91
C SER A 60 8.63 -13.37 -19.64
N THR A 61 7.68 -12.68 -18.99
CA THR A 61 7.09 -11.43 -19.49
C THR A 61 6.80 -10.48 -18.34
N VAL A 62 6.94 -9.18 -18.60
CA VAL A 62 6.68 -8.11 -17.62
C VAL A 62 5.93 -7.00 -18.35
N SER A 63 4.84 -6.50 -17.76
CA SER A 63 4.14 -5.31 -18.28
C SER A 63 5.00 -4.05 -18.14
N SER A 64 4.73 -3.04 -18.95
CA SER A 64 5.52 -1.80 -18.98
C SER A 64 5.52 -1.02 -17.66
N ASP A 65 4.48 -1.20 -16.84
CA ASP A 65 4.26 -0.62 -15.52
C ASP A 65 4.67 -1.55 -14.38
N PHE A 66 5.22 -2.74 -14.68
CA PHE A 66 5.62 -3.77 -13.71
C PHE A 66 4.49 -4.33 -12.82
N THR A 67 3.22 -4.03 -13.12
CA THR A 67 2.07 -4.52 -12.35
C THR A 67 1.68 -5.95 -12.71
N LYS A 68 2.11 -6.47 -13.87
CA LYS A 68 1.87 -7.85 -14.30
C LYS A 68 3.17 -8.54 -14.68
N ILE A 69 3.46 -9.62 -13.98
CA ILE A 69 4.69 -10.39 -14.14
C ILE A 69 4.31 -11.85 -14.41
N THR A 70 4.88 -12.46 -15.43
CA THR A 70 4.72 -13.90 -15.71
C THR A 70 6.07 -14.57 -15.64
N VAL A 71 6.13 -15.71 -14.95
CA VAL A 71 7.35 -16.43 -14.63
C VAL A 71 7.14 -17.90 -14.92
N THR A 72 8.14 -18.57 -15.47
CA THR A 72 8.13 -20.02 -15.63
C THR A 72 8.42 -20.71 -14.29
N GLU A 73 7.66 -21.77 -13.98
CA GLU A 73 7.80 -22.58 -12.77
C GLU A 73 9.27 -22.97 -12.51
N GLY A 74 9.68 -22.88 -11.24
CA GLY A 74 11.04 -23.20 -10.81
C GLY A 74 12.07 -22.09 -11.07
N SER A 75 11.70 -21.02 -11.78
CA SER A 75 12.57 -19.85 -11.95
C SER A 75 12.57 -18.97 -10.71
N THR A 76 13.72 -18.36 -10.42
CA THR A 76 13.83 -17.28 -9.44
C THR A 76 13.71 -15.94 -10.16
N ILE A 77 12.85 -15.06 -9.64
CA ILE A 77 12.81 -13.67 -10.08
C ILE A 77 13.44 -12.77 -9.04
N MET A 78 14.03 -11.67 -9.51
CA MET A 78 14.50 -10.57 -8.67
C MET A 78 13.67 -9.33 -8.99
N VAL A 79 12.92 -8.85 -8.01
CA VAL A 79 12.14 -7.61 -8.09
C VAL A 79 12.90 -6.53 -7.35
N SER A 80 13.19 -5.42 -8.02
CA SER A 80 13.91 -4.29 -7.45
C SER A 80 13.13 -3.01 -7.64
N GLY A 81 13.28 -2.09 -6.69
CA GLY A 81 12.55 -0.84 -6.68
C GLY A 81 13.09 0.16 -5.67
N THR A 82 12.38 1.27 -5.54
CA THR A 82 12.69 2.34 -4.58
C THR A 82 11.53 2.53 -3.60
N LEU A 83 11.87 2.79 -2.35
CA LEU A 83 10.96 3.17 -1.28
C LEU A 83 11.67 4.19 -0.40
N ALA A 84 11.23 5.45 -0.44
CA ALA A 84 11.91 6.58 0.19
C ALA A 84 11.73 6.62 1.72
N ILE A 85 12.30 5.62 2.41
CA ILE A 85 12.35 5.51 3.86
C ILE A 85 13.77 5.29 4.34
N SER A 86 14.02 5.55 5.62
CA SER A 86 15.26 5.14 6.28
C SER A 86 15.41 3.62 6.24
N ASP A 87 16.66 3.16 6.30
CA ASP A 87 17.03 1.75 6.30
C ASP A 87 16.18 0.94 7.27
N LYS A 88 15.44 -0.03 6.72
CA LYS A 88 14.49 -0.82 7.48
C LYS A 88 14.24 -2.15 6.79
N THR A 89 14.11 -3.19 7.61
CA THR A 89 13.62 -4.49 7.19
C THR A 89 12.20 -4.69 7.70
N PHE A 90 11.32 -5.20 6.86
CA PHE A 90 9.95 -5.55 7.23
C PHE A 90 9.44 -6.76 6.46
N VAL A 91 8.42 -7.41 6.99
CA VAL A 91 7.78 -8.56 6.36
C VAL A 91 6.61 -8.07 5.51
N THR A 92 6.59 -8.50 4.26
CA THR A 92 5.53 -8.18 3.28
C THR A 92 4.70 -9.44 3.01
N PRO A 93 3.39 -9.39 3.28
CA PRO A 93 2.46 -10.44 2.88
C PRO A 93 2.26 -10.45 1.35
N ILE A 94 2.24 -11.65 0.77
CA ILE A 94 1.95 -11.93 -0.64
C ILE A 94 0.81 -12.93 -0.65
N GLU A 95 -0.33 -12.56 -1.21
CA GLU A 95 -1.44 -13.50 -1.37
C GLU A 95 -1.16 -14.45 -2.53
N GLN A 96 -1.45 -15.73 -2.33
CA GLN A 96 -1.47 -16.76 -3.35
C GLN A 96 -2.91 -17.22 -3.55
N GLU A 97 -3.39 -17.13 -4.77
CA GLU A 97 -4.69 -17.66 -5.18
C GLU A 97 -4.46 -18.99 -5.90
N ASN A 98 -5.04 -20.07 -5.35
CA ASN A 98 -5.12 -21.35 -6.03
C ASN A 98 -6.17 -21.27 -7.13
N ILE A 99 -5.73 -21.21 -8.39
CA ILE A 99 -6.61 -21.07 -9.56
C ILE A 99 -7.61 -22.22 -9.73
N SER A 100 -7.35 -23.40 -9.14
CA SER A 100 -8.21 -24.58 -9.24
C SER A 100 -9.30 -24.62 -8.17
N THR A 101 -9.00 -24.15 -6.95
CA THR A 101 -9.91 -24.22 -5.80
C THR A 101 -10.50 -22.87 -5.38
N GLY A 102 -9.91 -21.76 -5.83
CA GLY A 102 -10.22 -20.41 -5.37
C GLY A 102 -9.74 -20.12 -3.94
N GLU A 103 -9.00 -21.04 -3.34
CA GLU A 103 -8.43 -20.86 -2.00
C GLU A 103 -7.32 -19.81 -2.02
N VAL A 104 -7.37 -18.89 -1.06
CA VAL A 104 -6.34 -17.86 -0.88
C VAL A 104 -5.49 -18.22 0.34
N SER A 105 -4.18 -18.31 0.13
CA SER A 105 -3.19 -18.43 1.20
C SER A 105 -2.26 -17.21 1.19
N THR A 106 -1.53 -17.00 2.29
CA THR A 106 -0.62 -15.86 2.42
C THR A 106 0.80 -16.36 2.64
N LEU A 107 1.71 -15.89 1.81
CA LEU A 107 3.15 -16.05 1.96
C LEU A 107 3.73 -14.79 2.58
N TYR A 108 4.74 -14.93 3.43
CA TYR A 108 5.40 -13.81 4.08
C TYR A 108 6.84 -13.71 3.59
N LYS A 109 7.22 -12.56 3.05
CA LYS A 109 8.56 -12.31 2.53
C LYS A 109 9.20 -11.13 3.22
N GLU A 110 10.42 -11.34 3.73
CA GLU A 110 11.23 -10.26 4.26
C GLU A 110 11.77 -9.39 3.13
N ILE A 111 11.60 -8.07 3.26
CA ILE A 111 12.14 -7.05 2.37
C ILE A 111 13.01 -6.10 3.19
N ALA A 112 14.24 -5.89 2.75
CA ALA A 112 15.14 -4.89 3.29
C ALA A 112 15.19 -3.69 2.34
N VAL A 113 15.00 -2.50 2.90
CA VAL A 113 15.25 -1.22 2.25
C VAL A 113 16.56 -0.66 2.78
N ILE A 114 17.48 -0.34 1.88
CA ILE A 114 18.80 0.23 2.16
C ILE A 114 18.99 1.43 1.24
N ASP A 115 19.30 2.60 1.80
CA ASP A 115 19.46 3.85 1.06
C ASP A 115 18.26 4.17 0.15
N GLY A 116 17.04 3.85 0.62
CA GLY A 116 15.80 4.07 -0.11
C GLY A 116 15.54 3.13 -1.30
N ALA A 117 16.34 2.06 -1.44
CA ALA A 117 16.18 1.04 -2.48
C ALA A 117 15.94 -0.35 -1.86
N PHE A 118 15.20 -1.21 -2.57
CA PHE A 118 15.01 -2.60 -2.17
C PHE A 118 15.24 -3.55 -3.33
N SER A 119 15.61 -4.78 -3.00
CA SER A 119 15.66 -5.90 -3.93
C SER A 119 15.19 -7.16 -3.21
N VAL A 120 14.29 -7.92 -3.84
CA VAL A 120 13.73 -9.14 -3.27
C VAL A 120 13.77 -10.26 -4.29
N GLU A 121 14.32 -11.40 -3.87
CA GLU A 121 14.33 -12.63 -4.66
C GLU A 121 13.11 -13.49 -4.31
N LEU A 122 12.35 -13.89 -5.33
CA LEU A 122 11.15 -14.70 -5.19
C LEU A 122 11.29 -15.98 -6.05
N THR A 123 11.12 -17.12 -5.39
CA THR A 123 10.93 -18.42 -6.03
C THR A 123 9.59 -18.95 -5.54
N LEU A 124 8.59 -18.92 -6.41
CA LEU A 124 7.19 -19.20 -6.06
C LEU A 124 6.72 -20.46 -6.81
N PRO A 125 5.89 -21.31 -6.19
CA PRO A 125 5.26 -22.44 -6.89
C PRO A 125 4.23 -21.96 -7.93
N VAL A 126 3.72 -22.87 -8.76
CA VAL A 126 2.67 -22.56 -9.74
C VAL A 126 1.46 -21.93 -9.05
N GLY A 127 0.95 -20.86 -9.64
CA GLY A 127 -0.20 -20.15 -9.09
C GLY A 127 -0.28 -18.70 -9.54
N LYS A 128 -1.31 -18.02 -9.02
CA LYS A 128 -1.47 -16.59 -9.16
C LYS A 128 -1.16 -15.94 -7.82
N TYR A 129 -0.36 -14.88 -7.83
CA TYR A 129 0.03 -14.15 -6.64
C TYR A 129 -0.36 -12.69 -6.76
N ARG A 130 -0.67 -12.07 -5.63
CA ARG A 130 -1.06 -10.67 -5.55
C ARG A 130 -0.35 -9.97 -4.39
N ILE A 131 0.10 -8.76 -4.67
CA ILE A 131 0.62 -7.82 -3.66
C ILE A 131 -0.18 -6.54 -3.84
N THR A 132 -0.86 -6.10 -2.78
CA THR A 132 -1.68 -4.88 -2.80
C THR A 132 -1.20 -3.88 -1.76
N GLN A 133 -1.67 -2.64 -1.88
CA GLN A 133 -1.42 -1.62 -0.88
C GLN A 133 -1.89 -2.06 0.52
N GLU A 134 -3.04 -2.71 0.62
CA GLU A 134 -3.57 -3.19 1.90
C GLU A 134 -2.63 -4.21 2.54
N LEU A 135 -2.12 -5.16 1.76
CA LEU A 135 -1.16 -6.17 2.25
C LEU A 135 0.14 -5.53 2.71
N MET A 136 0.69 -4.60 1.92
CA MET A 136 1.94 -3.89 2.24
C MET A 136 1.87 -3.09 3.55
N ASN A 137 0.66 -2.65 3.92
CA ASN A 137 0.41 -1.87 5.13
C ASN A 137 -0.21 -2.69 6.28
N ALA A 138 -0.47 -3.98 6.10
CA ALA A 138 -1.25 -4.80 7.04
C ALA A 138 -0.61 -4.90 8.43
N GLU A 139 0.72 -4.91 8.49
CA GLU A 139 1.49 -5.02 9.73
C GLU A 139 1.85 -3.66 10.35
N LEU A 140 1.39 -2.55 9.76
CA LEU A 140 1.66 -1.21 10.26
C LEU A 140 0.49 -0.69 11.11
N PRO A 141 0.76 0.06 12.20
CA PRO A 141 -0.29 0.69 13.00
C PRO A 141 -1.19 1.64 12.19
N GLN A 142 -0.64 2.24 11.13
CA GLN A 142 -1.33 3.10 10.18
C GLN A 142 -0.73 2.89 8.78
N PRO A 143 -1.53 3.01 7.70
CA PRO A 143 -1.00 2.96 6.34
C PRO A 143 0.07 4.03 6.10
N ALA A 144 1.22 3.59 5.60
CA ALA A 144 2.37 4.44 5.29
C ALA A 144 2.79 4.38 3.83
N PHE A 145 2.40 3.33 3.10
CA PHE A 145 2.88 3.05 1.75
C PHE A 145 1.77 3.08 0.72
N SER A 146 2.05 3.60 -0.47
CA SER A 146 1.19 3.47 -1.64
C SER A 146 1.81 2.52 -2.66
N LEU A 147 1.00 1.62 -3.22
CA LEU A 147 1.46 0.59 -4.15
C LEU A 147 0.33 0.26 -5.14
N GLU A 148 0.64 0.29 -6.44
CA GLU A 148 -0.26 -0.29 -7.45
C GLU A 148 -0.28 -1.81 -7.31
N SER A 149 -1.46 -2.42 -7.36
CA SER A 149 -1.60 -3.86 -7.21
C SER A 149 -0.75 -4.62 -8.23
N ILE A 150 0.13 -5.49 -7.74
CA ILE A 150 1.00 -6.33 -8.56
C ILE A 150 0.40 -7.73 -8.60
N GLU A 151 0.28 -8.28 -9.81
CA GLU A 151 -0.09 -9.67 -10.08
C GLU A 151 1.12 -10.42 -10.65
N ILE A 152 1.46 -11.54 -10.02
CA ILE A 152 2.52 -12.44 -10.50
C ILE A 152 1.90 -13.79 -10.86
N TYR A 153 2.13 -14.24 -12.09
CA TYR A 153 1.64 -15.52 -12.60
C TYR A 153 2.81 -16.48 -12.75
N ILE A 154 2.77 -17.60 -12.04
CA ILE A 154 3.74 -18.68 -12.20
C ILE A 154 3.11 -19.76 -13.07
N THR A 155 3.66 -19.96 -14.26
CA THR A 155 3.14 -20.86 -15.30
C THR A 155 4.14 -21.97 -15.62
N ILE A 156 3.64 -23.13 -16.05
CA ILE A 156 4.45 -24.27 -16.49
C ILE A 156 5.02 -24.03 -17.89
#